data_AF-A0A6N8BLC0-F1
#
_entry.id   AF-A0A6N8BLC0-F1
#
_cell.length_a   1.000
_cell.length_b   1.000
_cell.length_c   1.000
_cell.angle_alpha   90.00
_cell.angle_beta   90.00
_cell.angle_gamma   90.00
#
_symmetry.space_group_name_H-M   'P 1'
#
loop_
_entity.id
_entity.type
_entity.pdbx_description
1 polymer ?
#
loop_
_entity_poly.entity_id
_entity_poly.type
_entity_poly.pdbx_seq_one_letter_code
_entity_poly.pdbx_strand_id
1 'polypeptide(L)'
;MNPRAIPYVMLTLYGILIGIFIEWRGLKLILSGDIKINWLIIPSLLVLIIGFIPDYNWFYWFGVGEPWFIEPLRFRESQMAIDIIAGILLIRSLTNKT
;
A
#
# COMPACT_ATOMS: atom_id res chain seq x y z
N MET A 1 1.80 -21.92 17.42
CA MET A 1 1.91 -20.49 17.04
C MET A 1 3.37 -20.07 17.21
N ASN A 2 4.02 -19.58 16.14
CA ASN A 2 5.40 -19.10 16.23
C ASN A 2 5.40 -17.69 16.84
N PRO A 3 6.00 -17.47 18.02
CA PRO A 3 5.93 -16.19 18.73
C PRO A 3 6.67 -15.03 18.03
N ARG A 4 7.31 -15.29 16.88
CA ARG A 4 8.08 -14.32 16.09
C ARG A 4 7.44 -13.93 14.76
N ALA A 5 6.25 -14.44 14.44
CA ALA A 5 5.56 -14.04 13.22
C ALA A 5 5.05 -12.60 13.38
N ILE A 6 5.63 -11.67 12.61
CA ILE A 6 5.10 -10.30 12.51
C ILE A 6 3.70 -10.41 11.89
N PRO A 7 2.65 -9.87 12.54
CA PRO A 7 1.30 -9.87 11.98
C PRO A 7 1.28 -9.25 10.57
N TYR A 8 0.50 -9.83 9.66
CA TYR A 8 0.37 -9.34 8.28
C TYR A 8 0.11 -7.82 8.23
N VAL A 9 -0.85 -7.36 9.04
CA VAL A 9 -1.21 -5.95 9.17
C VAL A 9 -0.01 -5.07 9.55
N MET A 10 0.89 -5.54 10.41
CA MET A 10 2.09 -4.78 10.78
C MET A 10 3.06 -4.62 9.61
N LEU A 11 3.20 -5.65 8.76
CA LEU A 11 4.04 -5.55 7.57
C LEU A 11 3.44 -4.61 6.53
N THR A 12 2.13 -4.67 6.32
CA THR A 12 1.41 -3.71 5.47
C THR A 12 1.64 -2.28 5.94
N LEU A 13 1.49 -2.04 7.25
CA LEU A 13 1.76 -0.72 7.84
C LEU A 13 3.22 -0.29 7.64
N TYR A 14 4.20 -1.21 7.80
CA TYR A 14 5.60 -0.88 7.54
C TYR A 14 5.86 -0.53 6.07
N GLY A 15 5.29 -1.27 5.12
CA GLY A 15 5.38 -0.95 3.69
C GLY A 15 4.83 0.44 3.36
N ILE A 16 3.62 0.73 3.87
CA ILE A 16 2.98 2.05 3.71
C ILE A 16 3.85 3.16 4.32
N LEU A 17 4.37 2.96 5.53
CA LEU A 17 5.24 3.94 6.19
C LEU A 17 6.52 4.19 5.39
N ILE A 18 7.13 3.14 4.83
CA ILE A 18 8.29 3.29 3.94
C ILE A 18 7.93 4.16 2.73
N GLY A 19 6.79 3.90 2.08
CA GLY A 19 6.29 4.72 0.97
C GLY A 19 6.07 6.19 1.34
N ILE A 20 5.48 6.43 2.52
CA ILE A 20 5.29 7.78 3.07
C ILE A 20 6.65 8.48 3.28
N PHE A 21 7.65 7.78 3.82
CA PHE A 21 8.98 8.34 4.05
C PHE A 21 9.75 8.61 2.76
N ILE A 22 9.57 7.79 1.71
CA ILE A 22 10.16 8.04 0.39
C ILE A 22 9.67 9.40 -0.15
N GLU A 23 8.40 9.73 0.05
CA GLU A 23 7.82 11.03 -0.31
C GLU A 23 8.06 12.12 0.74
N TRP A 24 9.28 12.18 1.28
CA TRP A 24 9.67 13.09 2.37
C TRP A 24 9.33 14.57 2.12
N ARG A 25 9.49 15.03 0.88
CA ARG A 25 9.16 16.43 0.51
C ARG A 25 7.67 16.70 0.63
N GLY A 26 6.83 15.77 0.18
CA GLY A 26 5.39 15.88 0.31
C GLY A 26 4.94 15.76 1.77
N LEU A 27 5.54 14.82 2.52
CA LEU A 27 5.28 14.68 3.94
C LEU A 27 5.60 15.97 4.72
N LYS A 28 6.71 16.65 4.41
CA LYS A 28 7.04 17.95 5.01
C LYS A 28 5.97 19.02 4.76
N LEU A 29 5.41 19.09 3.56
CA LEU A 29 4.33 20.02 3.22
C LEU A 29 3.05 19.70 4.00
N ILE A 30 2.70 18.42 4.12
CA ILE A 30 1.55 17.99 4.92
C ILE A 30 1.74 18.37 6.38
N LEU A 31 2.93 18.14 6.95
CA LEU A 31 3.26 18.48 8.33
C LEU A 31 3.34 20.00 8.59
N SER A 32 3.63 20.83 7.57
CA SER A 32 3.53 22.29 7.67
C SER A 32 2.10 22.82 7.53
N GLY A 33 1.12 21.95 7.27
CA GLY A 33 -0.29 22.31 7.08
C GLY A 33 -0.68 22.60 5.63
N ASP A 34 0.24 22.45 4.68
CA ASP A 34 0.00 22.71 3.24
C ASP A 34 -0.64 21.50 2.54
N ILE A 35 -1.83 21.10 3.02
CA ILE A 35 -2.56 19.95 2.49
C ILE A 35 -3.42 20.37 1.31
N LYS A 36 -3.27 19.67 0.18
CA LYS A 36 -4.10 19.83 -1.02
C LYS A 36 -4.50 18.48 -1.58
N ILE A 37 -5.80 18.18 -1.55
CA ILE A 37 -6.33 16.93 -2.08
C ILE A 37 -6.44 17.03 -3.60
N ASN A 38 -5.93 16.03 -4.31
CA ASN A 38 -6.07 15.90 -5.76
C ASN A 38 -6.67 14.53 -6.13
N TRP A 39 -6.89 14.31 -7.44
CA TRP A 39 -7.55 13.12 -7.95
C TRP A 39 -6.83 11.79 -7.63
N LEU A 40 -5.52 11.82 -7.32
CA LEU A 40 -4.78 10.62 -6.91
C LEU A 40 -5.27 10.01 -5.60
N ILE A 41 -6.15 10.69 -4.85
CA ILE A 41 -6.75 10.13 -3.64
C ILE A 41 -7.56 8.86 -3.96
N ILE A 42 -8.22 8.81 -5.12
CA ILE A 42 -9.02 7.65 -5.54
C ILE A 42 -8.13 6.42 -5.79
N PRO A 43 -7.12 6.47 -6.69
CA PRO A 43 -6.22 5.33 -6.87
C PRO A 43 -5.43 5.02 -5.59
N SER A 44 -5.07 6.01 -4.77
CA SER A 44 -4.43 5.76 -3.47
C SER A 44 -5.31 4.91 -2.55
N LEU A 45 -6.59 5.25 -2.40
CA LEU A 45 -7.54 4.49 -1.58
C LEU A 45 -7.77 3.07 -2.14
N LEU A 46 -7.85 2.91 -3.46
CA LEU A 46 -7.99 1.59 -4.08
C LEU A 46 -6.78 0.70 -3.78
N VAL A 47 -5.56 1.22 -3.95
CA VAL A 47 -4.33 0.49 -3.67
C VAL A 47 -4.21 0.19 -2.16
N LEU A 48 -4.59 1.11 -1.28
CA LEU A 48 -4.65 0.86 0.16
C LEU A 48 -5.59 -0.30 0.49
N ILE A 49 -6.82 -0.30 -0.04
CA ILE A 49 -7.79 -1.38 0.19
C ILE A 49 -7.21 -2.73 -0.25
N ILE A 50 -6.59 -2.78 -1.44
CA ILE A 50 -5.92 -3.99 -1.96
C ILE A 50 -4.75 -4.42 -1.05
N GLY A 51 -3.95 -3.45 -0.58
CA GLY A 51 -2.79 -3.68 0.31
C GLY A 51 -3.15 -4.35 1.64
N PHE A 52 -4.34 -4.07 2.16
CA PHE A 52 -4.82 -4.67 3.42
C PHE A 52 -5.47 -6.06 3.26
N ILE A 53 -5.67 -6.55 2.03
CA ILE A 53 -6.23 -7.90 1.80
C ILE A 53 -5.09 -8.92 1.89
N PRO A 54 -5.13 -9.84 2.88
CA PRO A 54 -4.10 -10.86 3.03
C PRO A 54 -3.90 -11.73 1.78
N ASP A 55 -2.65 -12.14 1.55
CA ASP A 55 -2.25 -13.03 0.45
C ASP A 55 -3.10 -14.31 0.37
N TYR A 56 -3.39 -14.93 1.51
CA TYR A 56 -4.22 -16.13 1.58
C TYR A 56 -5.68 -15.92 1.12
N ASN A 57 -6.23 -14.70 1.21
CA ASN A 57 -7.57 -14.40 0.69
C ASN A 57 -7.59 -14.49 -0.84
N TRP A 58 -6.53 -14.02 -1.51
CA TRP A 58 -6.41 -14.10 -2.97
C TRP A 58 -6.31 -15.55 -3.45
N PHE A 59 -5.64 -16.42 -2.68
CA PHE A 59 -5.65 -17.87 -2.92
C PHE A 59 -7.04 -18.47 -2.70
N TYR A 60 -7.74 -18.09 -1.63
CA TYR A 60 -9.05 -18.62 -1.31
C TYR A 60 -10.13 -18.23 -2.34
N TRP A 61 -10.11 -16.99 -2.83
CA TRP A 61 -11.12 -16.50 -3.77
C TRP A 61 -10.93 -16.98 -5.21
N PHE A 62 -9.69 -17.14 -5.66
CA PHE A 62 -9.37 -17.37 -7.07
C PHE A 62 -8.69 -18.72 -7.34
N GLY A 63 -8.36 -19.48 -6.30
CA GLY A 63 -7.65 -20.76 -6.44
C GLY A 63 -6.21 -20.58 -6.91
N VAL A 64 -5.67 -21.61 -7.57
CA VAL A 64 -4.30 -21.63 -8.12
C VAL A 64 -4.39 -21.72 -9.65
N GLY A 65 -3.59 -20.94 -10.36
CA GLY A 65 -3.44 -21.05 -11.83
C GLY A 65 -4.23 -20.04 -12.68
N GLU A 66 -5.33 -19.46 -12.19
CA GLU A 66 -6.11 -18.43 -12.90
C GLU A 66 -6.73 -17.45 -11.88
N PRO A 67 -7.04 -16.19 -12.27
CA PRO A 67 -6.52 -15.49 -13.45
C PRO A 67 -5.11 -14.90 -13.20
N TRP A 68 -4.31 -14.80 -14.26
CA TRP A 68 -2.89 -14.40 -14.21
C TRP A 68 -2.63 -13.03 -13.54
N PHE A 69 -3.56 -12.08 -13.64
CA PHE A 69 -3.38 -10.73 -13.08
C PHE A 69 -3.50 -10.67 -11.54
N ILE A 70 -4.01 -11.73 -10.91
CA ILE A 70 -4.11 -11.84 -9.44
C ILE A 70 -2.86 -12.49 -8.87
N GLU A 71 -2.06 -13.16 -9.71
CA GLU A 71 -0.86 -13.88 -9.29
C GLU A 71 0.13 -13.00 -8.50
N PRO A 72 0.40 -11.73 -8.87
CA PRO A 72 1.26 -10.87 -8.05
C PRO A 72 0.71 -10.63 -6.63
N LEU A 73 -0.61 -10.60 -6.43
CA LEU A 73 -1.23 -10.37 -5.11
C LEU A 73 -1.09 -11.56 -4.15
N ARG A 74 -0.61 -12.70 -4.67
CA ARG A 74 -0.38 -13.92 -3.90
C ARG A 74 1.03 -14.00 -3.32
N PHE A 75 1.94 -13.13 -3.75
CA PHE A 75 3.33 -13.10 -3.27
C PHE A 75 3.55 -11.95 -2.29
N ARG A 76 4.22 -12.25 -1.19
CA ARG A 76 4.45 -11.30 -0.09
C ARG A 76 5.36 -10.16 -0.50
N GLU A 77 6.31 -10.43 -1.40
CA GLU A 77 7.23 -9.47 -1.98
C GLU A 77 6.49 -8.43 -2.83
N SER A 78 5.55 -8.90 -3.66
CA SER A 78 4.70 -8.05 -4.47
C SER A 78 3.71 -7.26 -3.62
N GLN A 79 3.15 -7.87 -2.56
CA GLN A 79 2.32 -7.15 -1.59
C GLN A 79 3.08 -5.99 -0.95
N MET A 80 4.33 -6.21 -0.52
CA MET A 80 5.17 -5.16 0.03
C MET A 80 5.39 -4.00 -0.96
N ALA A 81 5.55 -4.29 -2.26
CA ALA A 81 5.65 -3.26 -3.28
C ALA A 81 4.34 -2.44 -3.41
N ILE A 82 3.18 -3.11 -3.34
CA ILE A 82 1.85 -2.46 -3.34
C ILE A 82 1.71 -1.55 -2.13
N ASP A 83 2.10 -2.01 -0.95
CA ASP A 83 2.04 -1.24 0.29
C ASP A 83 2.89 0.03 0.22
N ILE A 84 4.12 -0.07 -0.33
CA ILE A 84 5.00 1.08 -0.57
C ILE A 84 4.36 2.05 -1.57
N ILE A 85 3.83 1.55 -2.69
CA ILE A 85 3.15 2.37 -3.69
C ILE A 85 1.93 3.08 -3.07
N ALA A 86 1.18 2.39 -2.21
CA ALA A 86 0.04 2.96 -1.50
C ALA A 86 0.45 4.18 -0.65
N GLY A 87 1.55 4.06 0.11
CA GLY A 87 2.12 5.14 0.90
C GLY A 87 2.59 6.33 0.05
N ILE A 88 3.26 6.07 -1.07
CA ILE A 88 3.70 7.10 -2.02
C ILE A 88 2.49 7.85 -2.60
N LEU A 89 1.50 7.10 -3.11
CA LEU A 89 0.30 7.68 -3.70
C LEU A 89 -0.51 8.47 -2.68
N LEU A 90 -0.54 8.03 -1.42
CA LEU A 90 -1.22 8.75 -0.35
C LEU A 90 -0.61 10.15 -0.17
N ILE A 91 0.72 10.26 -0.03
CA ILE A 91 1.38 11.55 0.11
C ILE A 91 1.19 12.42 -1.14
N ARG A 92 1.32 11.83 -2.34
CA ARG A 92 1.10 12.56 -3.59
C ARG A 92 -0.35 13.02 -3.75
N SER A 93 -1.33 12.28 -3.24
CA SER A 93 -2.74 12.67 -3.29
C SER A 93 -3.08 13.87 -2.41
N LEU A 94 -2.26 14.10 -1.37
CA LEU A 94 -2.43 15.17 -0.39
C LEU A 94 -1.51 16.37 -0.67
N THR A 95 -0.77 16.34 -1.78
CA THR A 95 0.13 17.42 -2.18
C THR A 95 -0.07 17.78 -3.66
N ASN A 96 0.24 19.01 -4.04
CA ASN A 96 -0.07 19.51 -5.40
C ASN A 96 1.02 19.19 -6.44
N LYS A 97 1.91 18.23 -6.15
CA LYS A 97 3.01 17.85 -7.05
C LYS A 97 2.64 16.57 -7.80
N THR A 98 2.19 16.74 -9.04
CA THR A 98 2.35 15.75 -10.11
C THR A 98 3.76 15.78 -10.65
#